data_AF-A0A6V8LR43-F1
#
_entry.id   AF-A0A6V8LR43-F1
#
_cell.length_a   1.000
_cell.length_b   1.000
_cell.length_c   1.000
_cell.angle_alpha   90.00
_cell.angle_beta   90.00
_cell.angle_gamma   90.00
#
_symmetry.space_group_name_H-M   'P 1'
#
loop_
_entity.id
_entity.type
_entity.pdbx_description
1 polymer ?
#
loop_
_entity_poly.entity_id
_entity_poly.type
_entity_poly.pdbx_seq_one_letter_code
_entity_poly.pdbx_strand_id
1 'polypeptide(L)'
;MRPVDFLKLFVPEALGEGEAFLIWTMDPNGAKRSSWFRDADKAAAFARRCAGKANVYFAPSIFNAGLGGKRGAVQDVIGVNAFVADTDIANTAHAKPGLPPDLDAAKAILAACPLAPSVIWNTGGGLQAAWLLHETEWLSDATRPQVAALSKGWQIILSNVAHRAGGYVTDSVGSLEHVFRVPGSMNLKPEYGSPRPVEVIEAHPERRYSLDDIREFADLDGLTEDVPTQAGLLDIVLRPNPEINREFLQVLLEEDTKFRGSWHRTRPDIRDQSLSSYDLSISTILAGFGLEDQQIADYLVVFRHMHGGPKDRAKALRRDYVSRTIQKARKTVEARNAG
;
A
#
# COMPACT_ATOMS: atom_id res chain seq x y z
N MET A 1 -5.77 11.77 18.41
CA MET A 1 -6.64 12.11 17.26
C MET A 1 -8.09 11.77 17.59
N ARG A 2 -9.08 12.60 17.23
CA ARG A 2 -10.50 12.29 17.51
C ARG A 2 -11.01 11.21 16.55
N PRO A 3 -12.03 10.40 16.93
CA PRO A 3 -12.56 9.33 16.05
C PRO A 3 -13.01 9.82 14.67
N VAL A 4 -13.60 11.03 14.62
CA VAL A 4 -14.04 11.63 13.36
C VAL A 4 -12.89 11.98 12.43
N ASP A 5 -11.81 12.57 12.97
CA ASP A 5 -10.64 12.95 12.18
C ASP A 5 -9.95 11.69 11.62
N PHE A 6 -9.92 10.62 12.42
CA PHE A 6 -9.41 9.31 12.00
C PHE A 6 -10.24 8.69 10.87
N LEU A 7 -11.57 8.61 11.02
CA LEU A 7 -12.42 8.02 9.97
C LEU A 7 -12.35 8.81 8.66
N LYS A 8 -12.22 10.15 8.73
CA LYS A 8 -12.03 11.01 7.55
C LYS A 8 -10.73 10.72 6.78
N LEU A 9 -9.76 10.03 7.36
CA LEU A 9 -8.56 9.59 6.62
C LEU A 9 -8.88 8.53 5.57
N PHE A 10 -9.90 7.70 5.82
CA PHE A 10 -10.24 6.50 5.03
C PHE A 10 -11.50 6.67 4.18
N VAL A 11 -12.18 7.81 4.29
CA VAL A 11 -13.46 8.07 3.61
C VAL A 11 -13.28 9.31 2.72
N PRO A 12 -13.67 9.23 1.43
CA PRO A 12 -13.70 10.38 0.55
C PRO A 12 -14.55 11.52 1.11
N GLU A 13 -14.30 12.76 0.70
CA GLU A 13 -15.09 13.92 1.14
C GLU A 13 -16.59 13.77 0.84
N ALA A 14 -16.91 13.08 -0.27
CA ALA A 14 -18.27 12.74 -0.65
C ALA A 14 -18.36 11.30 -1.17
N LEU A 15 -19.34 10.56 -0.66
CA LEU A 15 -19.74 9.24 -1.16
C LEU A 15 -21.05 9.34 -1.94
N GLY A 16 -21.09 8.72 -3.12
CA GLY A 16 -22.27 8.60 -3.97
C GLY A 16 -23.42 7.83 -3.32
N GLU A 17 -24.62 7.84 -3.94
CA GLU A 17 -25.82 7.19 -3.37
C GLU A 17 -25.68 5.68 -3.18
N GLY A 18 -24.90 5.04 -4.05
CA GLY A 18 -24.61 3.61 -4.01
C GLY A 18 -23.38 3.22 -3.19
N GLU A 19 -22.75 4.14 -2.46
CA GLU A 19 -21.47 3.90 -1.80
C GLU A 19 -21.60 4.05 -0.29
N ALA A 20 -21.00 3.14 0.48
CA ALA A 20 -20.97 3.24 1.93
C ALA A 20 -19.71 2.59 2.51
N PHE A 21 -19.34 2.98 3.72
CA PHE A 21 -18.34 2.26 4.53
C PHE A 21 -18.98 1.70 5.80
N LEU A 22 -18.35 0.67 6.34
CA LEU A 22 -18.89 -0.13 7.42
C LEU A 22 -18.35 0.33 8.78
N ILE A 23 -19.24 0.47 9.76
CA ILE A 23 -18.92 0.29 11.18
C ILE A 23 -19.51 -1.05 11.63
N TRP A 24 -18.66 -1.92 12.15
CA TRP A 24 -19.02 -3.25 12.61
C TRP A 24 -18.84 -3.35 14.12
N THR A 25 -19.83 -3.90 14.81
CA THR A 25 -19.78 -4.02 16.28
C THR A 25 -19.99 -5.45 16.72
N MET A 26 -19.29 -5.85 17.78
CA MET A 26 -19.49 -7.11 18.47
C MET A 26 -19.68 -6.87 19.96
N ASP A 27 -20.87 -7.17 20.48
CA ASP A 27 -21.16 -7.01 21.90
C ASP A 27 -20.46 -8.09 22.78
N PRO A 28 -20.46 -7.95 24.12
CA PRO A 28 -19.84 -8.93 25.01
C PRO A 28 -20.42 -10.35 24.94
N ASN A 29 -21.65 -10.50 24.41
CA ASN A 29 -22.29 -11.80 24.19
C ASN A 29 -21.95 -12.38 22.81
N GLY A 30 -21.12 -11.70 22.02
CA GLY A 30 -20.71 -12.11 20.68
C GLY A 30 -21.70 -11.74 19.58
N ALA A 31 -22.75 -10.97 19.86
CA ALA A 31 -23.70 -10.54 18.84
C ALA A 31 -23.06 -9.50 17.91
N LYS A 32 -23.11 -9.78 16.61
CA LYS A 32 -22.43 -9.01 15.56
C LYS A 32 -23.45 -8.16 14.81
N ARG A 33 -23.11 -6.89 14.54
CA ARG A 33 -23.96 -5.96 13.77
C ARG A 33 -23.15 -5.16 12.77
N SER A 34 -23.73 -5.01 11.59
CA SER A 34 -23.19 -4.18 10.50
C SER A 34 -24.00 -2.89 10.44
N SER A 35 -23.33 -1.74 10.36
CA SER A 35 -23.96 -0.43 10.23
C SER A 35 -23.25 0.37 9.16
N TRP A 36 -23.99 0.76 8.13
CA TRP A 36 -23.45 1.37 6.91
C TRP A 36 -23.59 2.89 6.95
N PHE A 37 -22.54 3.60 6.59
CA PHE A 37 -22.47 5.06 6.66
C PHE A 37 -21.95 5.66 5.36
N ARG A 38 -22.42 6.86 5.06
CA ARG A 38 -21.94 7.73 3.97
C ARG A 38 -21.22 8.97 4.48
N ASP A 39 -21.24 9.14 5.80
CA ASP A 39 -20.87 10.37 6.50
C ASP A 39 -20.01 9.98 7.70
N ALA A 40 -18.76 10.44 7.69
CA ALA A 40 -17.78 10.13 8.72
C ALA A 40 -18.16 10.71 10.09
N ASP A 41 -18.85 11.87 10.14
CA ASP A 41 -19.32 12.48 11.39
C ASP A 41 -20.42 11.62 12.02
N LYS A 42 -21.37 11.13 11.22
CA LYS A 42 -22.43 10.20 11.68
C LYS A 42 -21.85 8.87 12.14
N ALA A 43 -20.89 8.31 11.40
CA ALA A 43 -20.20 7.08 11.77
C ALA A 43 -19.41 7.23 13.08
N ALA A 44 -18.67 8.34 13.24
CA ALA A 44 -17.95 8.64 14.48
C ALA A 44 -18.88 8.84 15.67
N ALA A 45 -20.04 9.50 15.48
CA ALA A 45 -21.05 9.62 16.52
C ALA A 45 -21.63 8.25 16.92
N PHE A 46 -21.87 7.36 15.96
CA PHE A 46 -22.29 5.99 16.24
C PHE A 46 -21.22 5.19 16.99
N ALA A 47 -19.98 5.21 16.52
CA ALA A 47 -18.86 4.53 17.16
C ALA A 47 -18.68 4.96 18.63
N ARG A 48 -18.79 6.27 18.91
CA ARG A 48 -18.75 6.80 20.28
C ARG A 48 -19.88 6.29 21.16
N ARG A 49 -21.11 6.15 20.65
CA ARG A 49 -22.23 5.59 21.43
C ARG A 49 -22.05 4.12 21.79
N CYS A 50 -21.31 3.38 20.95
CA CYS A 50 -21.00 1.97 21.14
C CYS A 50 -19.76 1.72 22.01
N ALA A 51 -18.87 2.72 22.15
CA ALA A 51 -17.66 2.62 22.95
C ALA A 51 -17.98 2.17 24.39
N GLY A 52 -17.24 1.17 24.89
CA GLY A 52 -17.45 0.57 26.21
C GLY A 52 -18.63 -0.40 26.30
N LYS A 53 -19.52 -0.47 25.30
CA LYS A 53 -20.67 -1.39 25.25
C LYS A 53 -20.46 -2.54 24.26
N ALA A 54 -19.64 -2.32 23.24
CA ALA A 54 -19.27 -3.31 22.24
C ALA A 54 -17.84 -3.04 21.75
N ASN A 55 -17.21 -4.08 21.20
CA ASN A 55 -16.03 -3.94 20.37
C ASN A 55 -16.43 -3.23 19.08
N VAL A 56 -15.77 -2.13 18.73
CA VAL A 56 -16.10 -1.30 17.56
C VAL A 56 -14.99 -1.38 16.52
N TYR A 57 -15.39 -1.64 15.27
CA TYR A 57 -14.51 -1.78 14.13
C TYR A 57 -15.02 -0.98 12.93
N PHE A 58 -14.15 -0.65 11.99
CA PHE A 58 -14.50 -0.06 10.70
C PHE A 58 -13.82 -0.83 9.56
N ALA A 59 -14.44 -0.84 8.38
CA ALA A 59 -13.74 -1.25 7.17
C ALA A 59 -13.06 -0.03 6.52
N PRO A 60 -11.77 -0.08 6.17
CA PRO A 60 -11.06 0.98 5.44
C PRO A 60 -11.53 1.14 3.99
N SER A 61 -12.24 0.15 3.48
CA SER A 61 -12.74 0.06 2.11
C SER A 61 -14.17 0.60 1.96
N ILE A 62 -14.51 0.98 0.73
CA ILE A 62 -15.84 1.40 0.31
C ILE A 62 -16.57 0.21 -0.32
N PHE A 63 -17.84 0.08 -0.01
CA PHE A 63 -18.72 -0.99 -0.44
C PHE A 63 -19.91 -0.46 -1.22
N ASN A 64 -20.49 -1.34 -2.04
CA ASN A 64 -21.83 -1.11 -2.56
C ASN A 64 -22.83 -0.96 -1.39
N ALA A 65 -23.67 0.06 -1.46
CA ALA A 65 -24.77 0.27 -0.53
C ALA A 65 -25.79 -0.88 -0.63
N GLY A 66 -26.63 -1.04 0.39
CA GLY A 66 -27.74 -2.01 0.36
C GLY A 66 -27.42 -3.41 0.88
N LEU A 67 -26.28 -3.61 1.55
CA LEU A 67 -25.92 -4.89 2.18
C LEU A 67 -26.75 -5.22 3.44
N GLY A 68 -27.59 -4.28 3.91
CA GLY A 68 -28.44 -4.46 5.08
C GLY A 68 -27.64 -4.87 6.31
N GLY A 69 -28.07 -5.95 6.99
CA GLY A 69 -27.37 -6.48 8.16
C GLY A 69 -26.08 -7.27 7.86
N LYS A 70 -25.77 -7.55 6.59
CA LYS A 70 -24.57 -8.30 6.21
C LYS A 70 -23.32 -7.42 6.36
N ARG A 71 -22.19 -8.05 6.69
CA ARG A 71 -20.87 -7.39 6.81
C ARG A 71 -20.29 -6.98 5.46
N GLY A 72 -20.74 -7.61 4.38
CA GLY A 72 -20.09 -7.53 3.07
C GLY A 72 -18.92 -8.52 2.97
N ALA A 73 -18.66 -8.97 1.75
CA ALA A 73 -17.53 -9.81 1.37
C ALA A 73 -16.66 -9.09 0.33
N VAL A 74 -15.53 -9.68 -0.07
CA VAL A 74 -14.59 -9.06 -1.05
C VAL A 74 -15.31 -8.52 -2.28
N GLN A 75 -16.25 -9.27 -2.86
CA GLN A 75 -16.96 -8.87 -4.08
C GLN A 75 -17.83 -7.61 -3.91
N ASP A 76 -18.22 -7.29 -2.67
CA ASP A 76 -19.02 -6.11 -2.37
C ASP A 76 -18.17 -4.84 -2.24
N VAL A 77 -16.83 -4.99 -2.19
CA VAL A 77 -15.88 -3.88 -2.14
C VAL A 77 -15.77 -3.24 -3.54
N ILE A 78 -16.04 -1.94 -3.58
CA ILE A 78 -16.01 -1.09 -4.77
C ILE A 78 -14.95 0.01 -4.71
N GLY A 79 -14.32 0.22 -3.56
CA GLY A 79 -13.26 1.21 -3.43
C GLY A 79 -12.27 0.85 -2.33
N VAL A 80 -10.99 1.17 -2.54
CA VAL A 80 -9.94 1.01 -1.53
C VAL A 80 -9.28 2.37 -1.29
N ASN A 81 -9.12 2.73 -0.01
CA ASN A 81 -8.48 3.99 0.38
C ASN A 81 -7.13 3.80 1.08
N ALA A 82 -6.79 2.58 1.46
CA ALA A 82 -5.56 2.29 2.18
C ALA A 82 -5.17 0.81 2.07
N PHE A 83 -3.87 0.56 2.21
CA PHE A 83 -3.34 -0.74 2.61
C PHE A 83 -3.12 -0.73 4.12
N VAL A 84 -3.16 -1.90 4.75
CA VAL A 84 -3.27 -2.02 6.21
C VAL A 84 -2.36 -3.10 6.77
N ALA A 85 -2.04 -2.99 8.05
CA ALA A 85 -1.34 -4.00 8.82
C ALA A 85 -2.02 -4.23 10.17
N ASP A 86 -1.91 -5.46 10.68
CA ASP A 86 -2.24 -5.82 12.05
C ASP A 86 -1.06 -6.58 12.67
N THR A 87 -0.50 -6.02 13.74
CA THR A 87 0.69 -6.52 14.43
C THR A 87 0.34 -6.73 15.90
N ASP A 88 -0.20 -7.91 16.20
CA ASP A 88 -0.45 -8.34 17.57
C ASP A 88 0.86 -8.49 18.34
N ILE A 89 0.85 -8.15 19.63
CA ILE A 89 1.98 -8.40 20.53
C ILE A 89 1.69 -9.61 21.41
N ALA A 90 2.74 -10.28 21.88
CA ALA A 90 2.65 -11.38 22.84
C ALA A 90 1.98 -10.88 24.12
N ASN A 91 0.84 -11.46 24.48
CA ASN A 91 0.11 -11.11 25.69
C ASN A 91 -0.87 -12.23 26.08
N THR A 92 -1.59 -12.07 27.18
CA THR A 92 -2.54 -13.07 27.70
C THR A 92 -3.68 -13.41 26.73
N ALA A 93 -4.04 -12.53 25.81
CA ALA A 93 -5.07 -12.75 24.80
C ALA A 93 -4.54 -13.32 23.47
N HIS A 94 -3.22 -13.28 23.24
CA HIS A 94 -2.59 -13.75 22.01
C HIS A 94 -1.53 -14.82 22.32
N ALA A 95 -1.95 -16.08 22.24
CA ALA A 95 -1.10 -17.25 22.53
C ALA A 95 -0.27 -17.75 21.33
N LYS A 96 -0.29 -17.03 20.20
CA LYS A 96 0.44 -17.41 18.98
C LYS A 96 1.95 -17.28 19.24
N PRO A 97 2.77 -18.30 18.93
CA PRO A 97 4.22 -18.19 19.05
C PRO A 97 4.78 -17.22 18.01
N GLY A 98 5.92 -16.58 18.33
CA GLY A 98 6.61 -15.67 17.42
C GLY A 98 5.99 -14.28 17.32
N LEU A 99 5.10 -13.89 18.23
CA LEU A 99 4.63 -12.50 18.28
C LEU A 99 5.72 -11.57 18.83
N PRO A 100 5.77 -10.31 18.38
CA PRO A 100 6.59 -9.27 19.01
C PRO A 100 6.32 -9.20 20.52
N PRO A 101 7.35 -9.07 21.37
CA PRO A 101 7.19 -9.12 22.82
C PRO A 101 6.45 -7.92 23.41
N ASP A 102 6.51 -6.77 22.74
CA ASP A 102 5.95 -5.51 23.21
C ASP A 102 5.61 -4.55 22.06
N LEU A 103 5.05 -3.39 22.40
CA LEU A 103 4.66 -2.36 21.44
C LEU A 103 5.86 -1.72 20.73
N ASP A 104 7.04 -1.71 21.34
CA ASP A 104 8.22 -1.08 20.72
C ASP A 104 8.80 -1.99 19.64
N ALA A 105 8.82 -3.31 19.86
CA ALA A 105 9.11 -4.28 18.82
C ALA A 105 8.09 -4.21 17.67
N ALA A 106 6.79 -4.09 17.97
CA ALA A 106 5.76 -3.91 16.94
C ALA A 106 5.96 -2.61 16.13
N LYS A 107 6.32 -1.49 16.79
CA LYS A 107 6.67 -0.24 16.09
C LYS A 107 7.90 -0.40 15.22
N ALA A 108 8.93 -1.11 15.69
CA ALA A 108 10.16 -1.33 14.92
C ALA A 108 9.88 -2.09 13.62
N ILE A 109 8.98 -3.08 13.64
CA ILE A 109 8.52 -3.79 12.43
C ILE A 109 7.87 -2.81 11.44
N LEU A 110 6.93 -1.99 11.92
CA LEU A 110 6.23 -1.02 11.07
C LEU A 110 7.19 0.05 10.51
N ALA A 111 8.19 0.47 11.29
CA ALA A 111 9.21 1.42 10.87
C ALA A 111 10.20 0.84 9.85
N ALA A 112 10.40 -0.48 9.86
CA ALA A 112 11.26 -1.20 8.92
C ALA A 112 10.56 -1.53 7.58
N CYS A 113 9.29 -1.14 7.42
CA CYS A 113 8.59 -1.27 6.15
C CYS A 113 9.20 -0.36 5.08
N PRO A 114 9.21 -0.79 3.81
CA PRO A 114 9.80 0.00 2.72
C PRO A 114 9.09 1.34 2.49
N LEU A 115 7.81 1.42 2.86
CA LEU A 115 7.05 2.66 2.94
C LEU A 115 6.69 2.91 4.41
N ALA A 116 6.92 4.13 4.89
CA ALA A 116 6.51 4.52 6.24
C ALA A 116 4.96 4.50 6.36
N PRO A 117 4.39 4.07 7.49
CA PRO A 117 2.95 4.18 7.70
C PRO A 117 2.46 5.63 7.69
N SER A 118 1.23 5.83 7.22
CA SER A 118 0.51 7.11 7.30
C SER A 118 -0.13 7.33 8.66
N VAL A 119 -0.59 6.25 9.30
CA VAL A 119 -1.19 6.30 10.64
C VAL A 119 -0.98 4.97 11.35
N ILE A 120 -0.66 5.03 12.64
CA ILE A 120 -0.48 3.88 13.52
C ILE A 120 -1.36 4.08 14.76
N TRP A 121 -2.09 3.05 15.16
CA TRP A 121 -2.92 3.09 16.36
C TRP A 121 -2.78 1.82 17.19
N ASN A 122 -2.73 2.02 18.51
CA ASN A 122 -2.73 0.97 19.51
C ASN A 122 -4.16 0.43 19.69
N THR A 123 -4.32 -0.89 19.62
CA THR A 123 -5.61 -1.59 19.77
C THR A 123 -5.85 -2.12 21.18
N GLY A 124 -4.89 -1.93 22.08
CA GLY A 124 -4.82 -2.59 23.38
C GLY A 124 -4.26 -4.02 23.33
N GLY A 125 -4.13 -4.62 22.14
CA GLY A 125 -3.55 -5.96 21.93
C GLY A 125 -2.33 -5.99 21.02
N GLY A 126 -1.99 -4.85 20.42
CA GLY A 126 -1.00 -4.72 19.37
C GLY A 126 -1.17 -3.39 18.63
N LEU A 127 -0.56 -3.28 17.47
CA LEU A 127 -0.62 -2.10 16.60
C LEU A 127 -1.31 -2.43 15.29
N GLN A 128 -2.22 -1.56 14.90
CA GLN A 128 -2.74 -1.52 13.54
C GLN A 128 -2.17 -0.28 12.84
N ALA A 129 -1.93 -0.41 11.54
CA ALA A 129 -1.37 0.66 10.74
C ALA A 129 -2.03 0.74 9.37
N ALA A 130 -1.94 1.90 8.74
CA ALA A 130 -2.41 2.11 7.39
C ALA A 130 -1.47 2.96 6.54
N TRP A 131 -1.41 2.62 5.25
CA TRP A 131 -0.78 3.37 4.16
C TRP A 131 -1.90 3.94 3.30
N LEU A 132 -2.21 5.21 3.52
CA LEU A 132 -3.32 5.91 2.86
C LEU A 132 -3.00 6.13 1.38
N LEU A 133 -4.00 5.96 0.52
CA LEU A 133 -3.88 6.30 -0.89
C LEU A 133 -4.12 7.80 -1.11
N HIS A 134 -3.57 8.34 -2.21
CA HIS A 134 -3.83 9.73 -2.60
C HIS A 134 -5.31 9.98 -2.90
N GLU A 135 -5.98 8.99 -3.47
CA GLU A 135 -7.39 9.01 -3.84
C GLU A 135 -7.94 7.58 -3.72
N THR A 136 -9.27 7.44 -3.73
CA THR A 136 -9.90 6.13 -3.75
C THR A 136 -9.56 5.40 -5.04
N GLU A 137 -9.03 4.20 -4.92
CA GLU A 137 -8.98 3.27 -6.04
C GLU A 137 -10.36 2.63 -6.19
N TRP A 138 -11.11 3.06 -7.19
CA TRP A 138 -12.41 2.47 -7.52
C TRP A 138 -12.25 1.14 -8.24
N LEU A 139 -12.98 0.12 -7.78
CA LEU A 139 -12.85 -1.25 -8.23
C LEU A 139 -14.01 -1.65 -9.13
N SER A 140 -13.65 -2.29 -10.24
CA SER A 140 -14.55 -3.07 -11.08
C SER A 140 -14.31 -4.56 -10.83
N ASP A 141 -15.16 -5.42 -11.40
CA ASP A 141 -14.94 -6.86 -11.37
C ASP A 141 -13.60 -7.27 -12.01
N ALA A 142 -13.10 -6.49 -12.97
CA ALA A 142 -11.81 -6.74 -13.62
C ALA A 142 -10.61 -6.28 -12.77
N THR A 143 -10.71 -5.15 -12.06
CA THR A 143 -9.59 -4.58 -11.29
C THR A 143 -9.51 -5.11 -9.86
N ARG A 144 -10.64 -5.54 -9.27
CA ARG A 144 -10.71 -6.05 -7.89
C ARG A 144 -9.74 -7.22 -7.61
N PRO A 145 -9.61 -8.25 -8.46
CA PRO A 145 -8.64 -9.33 -8.23
C PRO A 145 -7.20 -8.85 -8.20
N GLN A 146 -6.85 -7.85 -9.01
CA GLN A 146 -5.50 -7.29 -9.09
C GLN A 146 -5.16 -6.51 -7.81
N VAL A 147 -6.09 -5.68 -7.33
CA VAL A 147 -5.91 -4.92 -6.07
C VAL A 147 -5.92 -5.86 -4.86
N ALA A 148 -6.74 -6.91 -4.87
CA ALA A 148 -6.72 -7.94 -3.83
C ALA A 148 -5.39 -8.70 -3.80
N ALA A 149 -4.82 -9.04 -4.97
CA ALA A 149 -3.49 -9.65 -5.07
C ALA A 149 -2.40 -8.70 -4.55
N LEU A 150 -2.48 -7.42 -4.90
CA LEU A 150 -1.58 -6.38 -4.40
C LEU A 150 -1.64 -6.27 -2.87
N SER A 151 -2.84 -6.31 -2.29
CA SER A 151 -3.04 -6.25 -0.82
C SER A 151 -2.45 -7.47 -0.12
N LYS A 152 -2.59 -8.66 -0.71
CA LYS A 152 -1.92 -9.87 -0.23
C LYS A 152 -0.40 -9.76 -0.34
N GLY A 153 0.13 -9.25 -1.45
CA GLY A 153 1.56 -8.99 -1.61
C GLY A 153 2.09 -8.03 -0.55
N TRP A 154 1.33 -7.00 -0.21
CA TRP A 154 1.68 -6.10 0.90
C TRP A 154 1.78 -6.82 2.25
N GLN A 155 0.89 -7.78 2.53
CA GLN A 155 1.00 -8.60 3.75
C GLN A 155 2.25 -9.50 3.76
N ILE A 156 2.68 -9.99 2.59
CA ILE A 156 3.90 -10.80 2.48
C ILE A 156 5.12 -9.93 2.84
N ILE A 157 5.19 -8.70 2.34
CA ILE A 157 6.25 -7.76 2.73
C ILE A 157 6.25 -7.55 4.25
N LEU A 158 5.09 -7.28 4.84
CA LEU A 158 4.96 -7.07 6.28
C LEU A 158 5.44 -8.29 7.08
N SER A 159 5.07 -9.49 6.63
CA SER A 159 5.55 -10.75 7.22
C SER A 159 7.06 -10.90 7.09
N ASN A 160 7.64 -10.55 5.94
CA ASN A 160 9.08 -10.64 5.70
C ASN A 160 9.86 -9.61 6.52
N VAL A 161 9.34 -8.40 6.66
CA VAL A 161 9.90 -7.36 7.55
C VAL A 161 9.86 -7.83 9.00
N ALA A 162 8.74 -8.38 9.46
CA ALA A 162 8.60 -8.92 10.81
C ALA A 162 9.58 -10.08 11.06
N HIS A 163 9.71 -11.00 10.10
CA HIS A 163 10.65 -12.10 10.18
C HIS A 163 12.11 -11.61 10.25
N ARG A 164 12.50 -10.61 9.45
CA ARG A 164 13.85 -10.03 9.51
C ARG A 164 14.13 -9.25 10.79
N ALA A 165 13.11 -8.62 11.38
CA ALA A 165 13.27 -7.82 12.60
C ALA A 165 13.58 -8.67 13.85
N GLY A 166 13.15 -9.94 13.87
CA GLY A 166 13.37 -10.80 15.03
C GLY A 166 12.73 -12.18 14.95
N GLY A 167 12.47 -12.69 13.75
CA GLY A 167 11.75 -13.94 13.53
C GLY A 167 10.24 -13.84 13.83
N TYR A 168 9.68 -12.62 13.83
CA TYR A 168 8.30 -12.41 14.24
C TYR A 168 7.30 -12.82 13.15
N VAL A 169 6.08 -13.14 13.59
CA VAL A 169 4.93 -13.40 12.72
C VAL A 169 3.90 -12.29 12.87
N THR A 170 3.33 -11.86 11.76
CA THR A 170 2.20 -10.92 11.72
C THR A 170 0.91 -11.65 11.35
N ASP A 171 -0.22 -10.96 11.40
CA ASP A 171 -1.49 -11.48 10.93
C ASP A 171 -1.76 -11.09 9.49
N SER A 172 -2.34 -12.02 8.73
CA SER A 172 -2.69 -11.80 7.33
C SER A 172 -4.05 -11.10 7.25
N VAL A 173 -4.02 -9.77 7.12
CA VAL A 173 -5.21 -8.93 7.03
C VAL A 173 -5.47 -8.37 5.62
N GLY A 174 -4.88 -9.00 4.59
CA GLY A 174 -4.86 -8.50 3.21
C GLY A 174 -6.17 -8.62 2.43
N SER A 175 -7.23 -9.19 3.02
CA SER A 175 -8.55 -9.23 2.35
C SER A 175 -9.20 -7.85 2.39
N LEU A 176 -9.79 -7.41 1.27
CA LEU A 176 -10.24 -6.01 1.10
C LEU A 176 -11.42 -5.62 2.01
N GLU A 177 -12.15 -6.58 2.57
CA GLU A 177 -13.30 -6.39 3.47
C GLU A 177 -12.94 -6.48 4.96
N HIS A 178 -11.66 -6.58 5.29
CA HIS A 178 -11.22 -6.67 6.69
C HIS A 178 -11.63 -5.42 7.48
N VAL A 179 -11.96 -5.61 8.76
CA VAL A 179 -12.33 -4.54 9.68
C VAL A 179 -11.28 -4.37 10.76
N PHE A 180 -11.03 -3.12 11.16
CA PHE A 180 -10.00 -2.73 12.11
C PHE A 180 -10.61 -1.91 13.24
N ARG A 181 -9.92 -1.79 14.38
CA ARG A 181 -10.45 -1.10 15.55
C ARG A 181 -10.58 0.40 15.28
N VAL A 182 -11.64 1.01 15.80
CA VAL A 182 -11.84 2.46 15.71
C VAL A 182 -11.20 3.14 16.93
N PRO A 183 -10.25 4.08 16.77
CA PRO A 183 -9.72 4.87 17.87
C PRO A 183 -10.79 5.66 18.63
N GLY A 184 -10.61 5.80 19.93
CA GLY A 184 -11.61 6.33 20.88
C GLY A 184 -12.69 5.32 21.27
N SER A 185 -12.57 4.06 20.84
CA SER A 185 -13.34 2.94 21.39
C SER A 185 -12.50 2.14 22.41
N MET A 186 -13.08 1.05 22.92
CA MET A 186 -12.41 0.15 23.86
C MET A 186 -12.33 -1.26 23.28
N ASN A 187 -11.21 -1.93 23.52
CA ASN A 187 -11.05 -3.36 23.31
C ASN A 187 -11.60 -4.10 24.53
N LEU A 188 -12.72 -4.79 24.34
CA LEU A 188 -13.49 -5.47 25.38
C LEU A 188 -13.22 -6.98 25.41
N LYS A 189 -12.10 -7.44 24.83
CA LYS A 189 -11.68 -8.85 24.92
C LYS A 189 -11.56 -9.25 26.41
N PRO A 190 -12.31 -10.26 26.89
CA PRO A 190 -12.33 -10.63 28.30
C PRO A 190 -10.96 -11.11 28.81
N GLU A 191 -10.10 -11.63 27.93
CA GLU A 191 -8.75 -12.14 28.22
C GLU A 191 -7.80 -11.07 28.79
N TYR A 192 -8.16 -9.78 28.66
CA TYR A 192 -7.41 -8.68 29.23
C TYR A 192 -7.81 -8.32 30.67
N GLY A 193 -8.90 -8.88 31.19
CA GLY A 193 -9.46 -8.59 32.52
C GLY A 193 -10.09 -7.20 32.66
N SER A 194 -9.62 -6.20 31.91
CA SER A 194 -10.20 -4.86 31.85
C SER A 194 -10.20 -4.31 30.41
N PRO A 195 -11.20 -3.50 30.03
CA PRO A 195 -11.22 -2.82 28.74
C PRO A 195 -9.95 -2.01 28.48
N ARG A 196 -9.33 -2.19 27.32
CA ARG A 196 -8.14 -1.44 26.91
C ARG A 196 -8.49 -0.35 25.90
N PRO A 197 -7.94 0.87 26.01
CA PRO A 197 -8.25 1.95 25.08
C PRO A 197 -7.66 1.67 23.68
N VAL A 198 -8.38 2.12 22.65
CA VAL A 198 -7.87 2.14 21.26
C VAL A 198 -7.48 3.57 20.91
N GLU A 199 -6.22 3.81 20.59
CA GLU A 199 -5.67 5.18 20.49
C GLU A 199 -4.72 5.32 19.31
N VAL A 200 -4.84 6.42 18.56
CA VAL A 200 -3.84 6.80 17.54
C VAL A 200 -2.56 7.23 18.26
N ILE A 201 -1.44 6.62 17.90
CA ILE A 201 -0.12 6.90 18.49
C ILE A 201 0.80 7.68 17.56
N GLU A 202 0.63 7.54 16.24
CA GLU A 202 1.35 8.31 15.22
C GLU A 202 0.41 8.59 14.05
N ALA A 203 0.45 9.82 13.52
CA ALA A 203 -0.36 10.20 12.37
C ALA A 203 0.36 11.23 11.51
N HIS A 204 0.53 10.85 10.25
CA HIS A 204 1.12 11.60 9.15
C HIS A 204 0.15 11.57 7.95
N PRO A 205 -1.00 12.27 8.05
CA PRO A 205 -2.05 12.23 7.01
C PRO A 205 -1.59 12.74 5.63
N GLU A 206 -0.47 13.46 5.59
CA GLU A 206 0.24 13.89 4.40
C GLU A 206 0.99 12.75 3.67
N ARG A 207 1.37 11.68 4.38
CA ARG A 207 2.00 10.49 3.78
C ARG A 207 0.93 9.70 3.05
N ARG A 208 0.80 9.95 1.76
CA ARG A 208 -0.12 9.23 0.87
C ARG A 208 0.64 8.61 -0.28
N TYR A 209 0.13 7.48 -0.74
CA TYR A 209 0.77 6.63 -1.74
C TYR A 209 -0.13 6.43 -2.95
N SER A 210 0.48 6.17 -4.10
CA SER A 210 -0.23 5.62 -5.25
C SER A 210 -0.27 4.09 -5.17
N LEU A 211 -1.16 3.44 -5.93
CA LEU A 211 -1.08 1.98 -6.10
C LEU A 211 0.28 1.53 -6.64
N ASP A 212 0.88 2.34 -7.51
CA ASP A 212 2.19 2.06 -8.09
C ASP A 212 3.30 2.07 -7.04
N ASP A 213 3.23 2.93 -6.02
CA ASP A 213 4.18 2.91 -4.89
C ASP A 213 4.08 1.60 -4.10
N ILE A 214 2.86 1.09 -3.89
CA ILE A 214 2.63 -0.17 -3.17
C ILE A 214 3.07 -1.36 -4.05
N ARG A 215 2.69 -1.37 -5.33
CA ARG A 215 2.97 -2.44 -6.30
C ARG A 215 4.45 -2.65 -6.48
N GLU A 216 5.21 -1.56 -6.51
CA GLU A 216 6.66 -1.57 -6.64
C GLU A 216 7.35 -2.48 -5.62
N PHE A 217 6.83 -2.59 -4.40
CA PHE A 217 7.37 -3.50 -3.40
C PHE A 217 6.67 -4.85 -3.39
N ALA A 218 5.35 -4.88 -3.62
CA ALA A 218 4.56 -6.11 -3.53
C ALA A 218 4.94 -7.15 -4.60
N ASP A 219 5.40 -6.69 -5.77
CA ASP A 219 5.86 -7.55 -6.87
C ASP A 219 7.32 -8.03 -6.67
N LEU A 220 8.07 -7.47 -5.72
CA LEU A 220 9.49 -7.80 -5.49
C LEU A 220 9.70 -9.01 -4.57
N ASP A 221 8.70 -9.44 -3.81
CA ASP A 221 8.84 -10.63 -2.94
C ASP A 221 8.87 -11.96 -3.71
N GLY A 222 8.76 -11.93 -5.05
CA GLY A 222 9.16 -13.04 -5.91
C GLY A 222 10.67 -13.12 -6.18
N LEU A 223 11.45 -12.10 -5.83
CA LEU A 223 12.88 -11.97 -6.12
C LEU A 223 13.63 -11.19 -5.02
N THR A 224 13.98 -11.91 -3.94
CA THR A 224 15.15 -11.73 -3.06
C THR A 224 15.43 -10.39 -2.36
N GLU A 225 15.65 -10.53 -1.04
CA GLU A 225 16.66 -9.85 -0.18
C GLU A 225 17.24 -8.54 -0.69
N ASP A 226 16.79 -7.44 -0.06
CA ASP A 226 17.47 -6.17 0.23
C ASP A 226 16.57 -4.98 -0.10
N VAL A 227 16.04 -4.35 0.95
CA VAL A 227 15.61 -2.94 0.89
C VAL A 227 16.85 -2.12 1.23
N PRO A 228 17.50 -1.41 0.29
CA PRO A 228 18.68 -0.64 0.63
C PRO A 228 18.27 0.58 1.46
N THR A 229 18.93 0.74 2.61
CA THR A 229 19.15 2.04 3.25
C THR A 229 19.88 2.97 2.26
N GLN A 230 19.97 4.28 2.54
CA GLN A 230 20.57 5.31 1.65
C GLN A 230 21.95 4.94 1.03
N ALA A 231 22.65 3.94 1.56
CA ALA A 231 23.92 3.39 1.08
C ALA A 231 23.88 2.61 -0.27
N GLY A 232 22.77 2.62 -1.01
CA GLY A 232 22.64 1.88 -2.29
C GLY A 232 22.12 2.67 -3.49
N LEU A 233 21.99 4.01 -3.40
CA LEU A 233 21.46 4.82 -4.50
C LEU A 233 22.52 5.11 -5.57
N LEU A 234 22.12 5.08 -6.85
CA LEU A 234 22.99 5.43 -7.96
C LEU A 234 23.37 6.91 -7.88
N ASP A 235 24.58 7.26 -8.29
CA ASP A 235 25.03 8.66 -8.41
C ASP A 235 24.48 9.30 -9.69
N ILE A 236 23.21 9.72 -9.61
CA ILE A 236 22.44 10.30 -10.71
C ILE A 236 21.78 11.60 -10.28
N VAL A 237 21.65 12.53 -11.23
CA VAL A 237 20.99 13.83 -11.08
C VAL A 237 19.67 13.81 -11.85
N LEU A 238 18.55 13.96 -11.14
CA LEU A 238 17.23 13.98 -11.74
C LEU A 238 16.80 15.41 -12.02
N ARG A 239 16.71 15.74 -13.31
CA ARG A 239 16.32 17.07 -13.81
C ARG A 239 14.87 17.02 -14.30
N PRO A 240 13.99 17.98 -13.97
CA PRO A 240 12.60 18.00 -14.46
C PRO A 240 12.45 18.02 -15.98
N ASN A 241 13.45 18.51 -16.69
CA ASN A 241 13.49 18.58 -18.15
C ASN A 241 14.92 18.25 -18.63
N PRO A 242 15.31 16.97 -18.64
CA PRO A 242 16.65 16.60 -19.06
C PRO A 242 16.76 16.61 -20.58
N GLU A 243 17.97 16.87 -21.07
CA GLU A 243 18.28 16.71 -22.49
C GLU A 243 18.69 15.26 -22.77
N ILE A 244 17.97 14.60 -23.68
CA ILE A 244 18.30 13.27 -24.18
C ILE A 244 18.83 13.36 -25.61
N ASN A 245 19.68 12.41 -26.01
CA ASN A 245 20.18 12.33 -27.38
C ASN A 245 19.02 11.98 -28.34
N ARG A 246 18.59 12.96 -29.14
CA ARG A 246 17.40 12.84 -30.00
C ARG A 246 17.67 11.94 -31.19
N GLU A 247 18.87 12.00 -31.75
CA GLU A 247 19.30 11.16 -32.86
C GLU A 247 19.31 9.69 -32.43
N PHE A 248 19.85 9.40 -31.24
CA PHE A 248 19.85 8.06 -30.68
C PHE A 248 18.44 7.57 -30.32
N LEU A 249 17.58 8.45 -29.77
CA LEU A 249 16.17 8.11 -29.57
C LEU A 249 15.49 7.73 -30.89
N GLN A 250 15.72 8.49 -31.96
CA GLN A 250 15.14 8.20 -33.26
C GLN A 250 15.58 6.83 -33.78
N VAL A 251 16.88 6.51 -33.69
CA VAL A 251 17.42 5.19 -34.05
C VAL A 251 16.74 4.08 -33.24
N LEU A 252 16.59 4.24 -31.93
CA LEU A 252 15.91 3.25 -31.09
C LEU A 252 14.43 3.05 -31.47
N LEU A 253 13.73 4.13 -31.84
CA LEU A 253 12.33 4.06 -32.27
C LEU A 253 12.18 3.37 -33.63
N GLU A 254 13.16 3.50 -34.52
CA GLU A 254 13.15 2.88 -35.85
C GLU A 254 13.56 1.40 -35.79
N GLU A 255 14.64 1.09 -35.08
CA GLU A 255 15.32 -0.20 -35.15
C GLU A 255 14.87 -1.19 -34.06
N ASP A 256 14.49 -0.73 -32.87
CA ASP A 256 14.06 -1.62 -31.78
C ASP A 256 12.53 -1.59 -31.59
N THR A 257 11.87 -2.60 -32.16
CA THR A 257 10.41 -2.78 -32.05
C THR A 257 9.90 -2.85 -30.61
N LYS A 258 10.68 -3.44 -29.70
CA LYS A 258 10.32 -3.56 -28.28
C LYS A 258 10.48 -2.21 -27.59
N PHE A 259 11.55 -1.46 -27.88
CA PHE A 259 11.75 -0.12 -27.37
C PHE A 259 10.64 0.80 -27.84
N ARG A 260 10.37 0.86 -29.16
CA ARG A 260 9.27 1.64 -29.72
C ARG A 260 7.94 1.30 -29.07
N GLY A 261 7.66 0.00 -28.90
CA GLY A 261 6.46 -0.46 -28.21
C GLY A 261 6.40 0.02 -26.77
N SER A 262 7.50 -0.05 -26.03
CA SER A 262 7.54 0.39 -24.64
C SER A 262 7.44 1.91 -24.50
N TRP A 263 8.12 2.64 -25.38
CA TRP A 263 8.12 4.10 -25.45
C TRP A 263 6.72 4.64 -25.75
N HIS A 264 5.95 3.99 -26.62
CA HIS A 264 4.57 4.40 -26.93
C HIS A 264 3.49 3.68 -26.12
N ARG A 265 3.87 2.81 -25.19
CA ARG A 265 2.97 1.99 -24.37
C ARG A 265 2.01 1.11 -25.17
N THR A 266 2.53 0.46 -26.21
CA THR A 266 1.78 -0.40 -27.13
C THR A 266 2.21 -1.88 -27.06
N ARG A 267 2.81 -2.32 -25.93
CA ARG A 267 3.29 -3.70 -25.75
C ARG A 267 2.20 -4.59 -25.13
N PRO A 268 1.55 -5.48 -25.91
CA PRO A 268 0.50 -6.36 -25.39
C PRO A 268 1.07 -7.52 -24.54
N ASP A 269 2.36 -7.83 -24.68
CA ASP A 269 3.03 -8.89 -23.93
C ASP A 269 3.35 -8.50 -22.48
N ILE A 270 3.30 -7.20 -22.15
CA ILE A 270 3.43 -6.73 -20.77
C ILE A 270 2.07 -6.87 -20.10
N ARG A 271 1.93 -7.80 -19.14
CA ARG A 271 0.66 -8.04 -18.44
C ARG A 271 0.20 -6.82 -17.63
N ASP A 272 1.13 -6.15 -16.96
CA ASP A 272 0.87 -4.91 -16.22
C ASP A 272 1.11 -3.69 -17.11
N GLN A 273 0.05 -2.96 -17.43
CA GLN A 273 0.09 -1.79 -18.31
C GLN A 273 0.44 -0.48 -17.57
N SER A 274 0.86 -0.57 -16.30
CA SER A 274 1.34 0.58 -15.52
C SER A 274 2.57 1.24 -16.15
N LEU A 275 2.74 2.54 -15.91
CA LEU A 275 3.93 3.27 -16.36
C LEU A 275 5.21 2.71 -15.71
N SER A 276 5.13 2.16 -14.51
CA SER A 276 6.28 1.56 -13.81
C SER A 276 6.76 0.28 -14.49
N SER A 277 5.86 -0.51 -15.06
CA SER A 277 6.22 -1.66 -15.90
C SER A 277 6.90 -1.23 -17.21
N TYR A 278 6.47 -0.11 -17.80
CA TYR A 278 7.13 0.47 -18.98
C TYR A 278 8.49 1.09 -18.66
N ASP A 279 8.66 1.76 -17.51
CA ASP A 279 9.96 2.27 -17.06
C ASP A 279 11.01 1.16 -16.96
N LEU A 280 10.65 0.02 -16.36
CA LEU A 280 11.53 -1.13 -16.27
C LEU A 280 11.86 -1.70 -17.65
N SER A 281 10.87 -1.78 -18.55
CA SER A 281 11.12 -2.25 -19.92
C SER A 281 12.06 -1.33 -20.69
N ILE A 282 11.86 0.00 -20.61
CA ILE A 282 12.72 1.00 -21.26
C ILE A 282 14.14 0.90 -20.68
N SER A 283 14.26 0.88 -19.35
CA SER A 283 15.56 0.78 -18.67
C SER A 283 16.32 -0.48 -19.04
N THR A 284 15.63 -1.63 -19.14
CA THR A 284 16.26 -2.90 -19.51
C THR A 284 16.79 -2.88 -20.94
N ILE A 285 16.05 -2.27 -21.86
CA ILE A 285 16.48 -2.15 -23.25
C ILE A 285 17.67 -1.20 -23.37
N LEU A 286 17.58 0.00 -22.78
CA LEU A 286 18.66 0.97 -22.79
C LEU A 286 19.94 0.46 -22.10
N ALA A 287 19.79 -0.27 -20.99
CA ALA A 287 20.92 -0.94 -20.34
C ALA A 287 21.57 -2.00 -21.24
N GLY A 288 20.77 -2.72 -22.04
CA GLY A 288 21.25 -3.67 -23.04
C GLY A 288 22.03 -3.01 -24.19
N PHE A 289 21.70 -1.76 -24.53
CA PHE A 289 22.48 -0.91 -25.43
C PHE A 289 23.71 -0.26 -24.78
N GLY A 290 23.97 -0.52 -23.49
CA GLY A 290 25.16 -0.04 -22.79
C GLY A 290 25.10 1.43 -22.37
N LEU A 291 23.92 2.05 -22.37
CA LEU A 291 23.79 3.43 -21.86
C LEU A 291 24.19 3.50 -20.39
N GLU A 292 24.72 4.63 -19.95
CA GLU A 292 25.05 4.90 -18.55
C GLU A 292 23.80 5.16 -17.70
N ASP A 293 23.90 4.98 -16.39
CA ASP A 293 22.78 5.14 -15.46
C ASP A 293 22.16 6.54 -15.52
N GLN A 294 22.98 7.59 -15.67
CA GLN A 294 22.51 8.96 -15.84
C GLN A 294 21.68 9.13 -17.11
N GLN A 295 22.10 8.51 -18.22
CA GLN A 295 21.36 8.59 -19.48
C GLN A 295 20.03 7.86 -19.34
N ILE A 296 20.00 6.65 -18.79
CA ILE A 296 18.75 5.91 -18.57
C ILE A 296 17.79 6.73 -17.68
N ALA A 297 18.30 7.36 -16.62
CA ALA A 297 17.51 8.24 -15.76
C ALA A 297 16.86 9.39 -16.54
N ASP A 298 17.61 10.06 -17.42
CA ASP A 298 17.10 11.15 -18.24
C ASP A 298 15.97 10.67 -19.20
N TYR A 299 16.11 9.50 -19.82
CA TYR A 299 15.05 8.90 -20.66
C TYR A 299 13.78 8.58 -19.86
N LEU A 300 13.91 8.08 -18.62
CA LEU A 300 12.76 7.79 -17.76
C LEU A 300 11.99 9.06 -17.40
N VAL A 301 12.68 10.16 -17.11
CA VAL A 301 12.00 11.44 -16.84
C VAL A 301 11.24 11.92 -18.07
N VAL A 302 11.84 11.87 -19.27
CA VAL A 302 11.16 12.25 -20.52
C VAL A 302 9.93 11.37 -20.76
N PHE A 303 10.08 10.06 -20.62
CA PHE A 303 8.98 9.10 -20.81
C PHE A 303 7.80 9.40 -19.85
N ARG A 304 8.09 9.59 -18.56
CA ARG A 304 7.06 9.93 -17.56
C ARG A 304 6.43 11.29 -17.81
N HIS A 305 7.17 12.25 -18.36
CA HIS A 305 6.61 13.53 -18.77
C HIS A 305 5.62 13.39 -19.94
N MET A 306 5.95 12.52 -20.91
CA MET A 306 5.11 12.25 -22.08
C MET A 306 3.81 11.51 -21.74
N HIS A 307 3.87 10.53 -20.83
CA HIS A 307 2.75 9.60 -20.60
C HIS A 307 2.06 9.72 -19.24
N GLY A 308 2.65 10.46 -18.30
CA GLY A 308 2.21 10.54 -16.92
C GLY A 308 1.61 11.88 -16.50
N GLY A 309 0.79 11.83 -15.45
CA GLY A 309 0.25 13.00 -14.79
C GLY A 309 1.25 13.64 -13.80
N PRO A 310 0.82 14.66 -13.03
CA PRO A 310 1.68 15.32 -12.04
C PRO A 310 2.36 14.36 -11.05
N LYS A 311 1.63 13.32 -10.60
CA LYS A 311 2.15 12.28 -9.68
C LYS A 311 3.26 11.46 -10.32
N ASP A 312 3.11 11.06 -11.58
CA ASP A 312 4.11 10.29 -12.32
C ASP A 312 5.38 11.09 -12.59
N ARG A 313 5.22 12.38 -12.91
CA ARG A 313 6.34 13.31 -13.09
C ARG A 313 7.11 13.48 -11.79
N ALA A 314 6.42 13.59 -10.65
CA ALA A 314 7.06 13.63 -9.34
C ALA A 314 7.77 12.31 -9.02
N LYS A 315 7.18 11.15 -9.39
CA LYS A 315 7.80 9.83 -9.24
C LYS A 315 9.10 9.70 -10.04
N ALA A 316 9.14 10.23 -11.27
CA ALA A 316 10.34 10.23 -12.10
C ALA A 316 11.49 11.08 -11.53
N LEU A 317 11.20 11.98 -10.58
CA LEU A 317 12.17 12.82 -9.88
C LEU A 317 12.58 12.29 -8.50
N ARG A 318 12.17 11.06 -8.16
CA ARG A 318 12.60 10.36 -6.95
C ARG A 318 13.84 9.53 -7.22
N ARG A 319 14.99 9.94 -6.65
CA ARG A 319 16.28 9.23 -6.83
C ARG A 319 16.22 7.77 -6.39
N ASP A 320 15.48 7.47 -5.32
CA ASP A 320 15.28 6.11 -4.84
C ASP A 320 14.54 5.23 -5.84
N TYR A 321 13.52 5.77 -6.49
CA TYR A 321 12.75 5.05 -7.52
C TYR A 321 13.60 4.77 -8.75
N VAL A 322 14.20 5.82 -9.32
CA VAL A 322 14.98 5.72 -10.56
C VAL A 322 16.19 4.80 -10.38
N SER A 323 16.91 4.92 -9.26
CA SER A 323 18.06 4.05 -8.95
C SER A 323 17.66 2.58 -8.96
N ARG A 324 16.55 2.23 -8.29
CA ARG A 324 16.08 0.84 -8.18
C ARG A 324 15.62 0.27 -9.51
N THR A 325 14.89 1.06 -10.31
CA THR A 325 14.48 0.65 -11.67
C THR A 325 15.70 0.33 -12.54
N ILE A 326 16.71 1.20 -12.53
CA ILE A 326 17.93 1.00 -13.32
C ILE A 326 18.73 -0.20 -12.81
N GLN A 327 18.93 -0.34 -11.50
CA GLN A 327 19.63 -1.49 -10.92
C GLN A 327 18.94 -2.81 -11.27
N LYS A 328 17.60 -2.86 -11.24
CA LYS A 328 16.83 -4.05 -11.65
C LYS A 328 17.01 -4.35 -13.14
N ALA A 329 17.03 -3.33 -13.99
CA ALA A 329 17.33 -3.47 -15.41
C ALA A 329 18.75 -4.02 -15.64
N ARG A 330 19.77 -3.49 -14.94
CA ARG A 330 21.16 -3.98 -15.03
C ARG A 330 21.28 -5.45 -14.66
N LYS A 331 20.77 -5.86 -13.50
CA LYS A 331 20.75 -7.26 -13.07
C LYS A 331 20.09 -8.18 -14.12
N THR A 332 19.02 -7.70 -14.76
CA THR A 332 18.32 -8.45 -15.81
C THR A 332 19.20 -8.63 -17.06
N VAL A 333 19.95 -7.61 -17.46
CA VAL A 333 20.87 -7.66 -18.62
C VAL A 333 22.07 -8.54 -18.30
N GLU A 334 22.67 -8.41 -17.11
CA GLU A 334 23.78 -9.25 -16.65
C GLU A 334 23.41 -10.74 -16.67
N ALA A 335 22.24 -11.09 -16.13
CA ALA A 335 21.75 -12.48 -16.14
C ALA A 335 21.53 -13.03 -17.55
N ARG A 336 21.15 -12.19 -18.52
CA ARG A 336 20.99 -12.60 -19.94
C ARG A 336 22.31 -12.80 -20.66
N ASN A 337 23.35 -12.07 -20.26
CA ASN A 337 24.67 -12.19 -20.86
C ASN A 337 25.49 -13.35 -20.26
N ALA A 338 25.13 -13.82 -19.06
CA ALA A 338 25.79 -14.90 -18.36
C ALA A 338 25.28 -16.31 -18.72
N GLY A 339 24.16 -16.42 -19.44
CA GLY A 339 23.56 -17.68 -19.89
C GLY A 339 23.59 -17.82 -21.40
#